data_AF-A0A259P5L5-F1
#
_entry.id   AF-A0A259P5L5-F1
#
_cell.length_a   1.000
_cell.length_b   1.000
_cell.length_c   1.000
_cell.angle_alpha   90.00
_cell.angle_beta   90.00
_cell.angle_gamma   90.00
#
_symmetry.space_group_name_H-M   'P 1'
#
loop_
_entity.id
_entity.type
_entity.pdbx_description
1 polymer ?
#
loop_
_entity_poly.entity_id
_entity_poly.type
_entity_poly.pdbx_seq_one_letter_code
_entity_poly.pdbx_strand_id
1 'polypeptide(L)'
;DVPREERTANDVARLQQTMALSEVMSAAADWYRQQLKGAPRAVEYLKGRGLTGEIAKRYALGYAPDGWQGLEAVFGTYSNDEVAKTLLEGGLLIQSENSSDSPSPNQTARRYDRFRDRIMFPIRNPKGQTIGFGGRILDQGEPKYLNSPETPLFSKGNTLYGLFEARQAIRAQEYVLVCEGYMDVVALAQLGFPNAVATLGTACTANHVRMLLRQTDRIVFSFDGDSAGQRAAQRALEACLPLMSDDKEIRFLFLPTEHDPDSYVRAYGSPAFEKVIKEAMSLSSFFFKIASQEHELTTPEGRAQTHHAAKPLLLSMPPIALRTQILRELAIRTNSTPAELEAFCGLTVAPTPVQQTSYSNSNQRVPNFIQSGGGNRTQGAPWQASKGSQKRVATQNITPPQAPTDLAEQILRVLIQFPHLGKALDTNKRHLALQASELRSVKALELMKDLLAQCDLVELIPGENGKPPTVGAGA
;
A
#
# COMPACT_ATOMS: atom_id res chain seq x y z
N ASP A 1 -1.29 -41.23 -12.07
CA ASP A 1 -1.88 -40.35 -13.09
C ASP A 1 -2.87 -39.38 -12.47
N VAL A 2 -2.53 -38.09 -12.47
CA VAL A 2 -3.49 -37.04 -12.11
C VAL A 2 -4.42 -36.85 -13.32
N PRO A 3 -5.75 -36.92 -13.18
CA PRO A 3 -6.66 -36.77 -14.32
C PRO A 3 -6.46 -35.40 -14.97
N ARG A 4 -6.14 -35.38 -16.27
CA ARG A 4 -6.19 -34.15 -17.06
C ARG A 4 -7.67 -33.81 -17.26
N GLU A 5 -8.14 -32.72 -16.65
CA GLU A 5 -9.44 -32.14 -16.98
C GLU A 5 -9.51 -31.90 -18.50
N GLU A 6 -10.50 -32.52 -19.15
CA GLU A 6 -10.78 -32.27 -20.57
C GLU A 6 -11.21 -30.81 -20.74
N ARG A 7 -10.46 -30.06 -21.56
CA ARG A 7 -10.77 -28.66 -21.84
C ARG A 7 -12.10 -28.56 -22.56
N THR A 8 -12.98 -27.70 -22.08
CA THR A 8 -14.28 -27.48 -22.74
C THR A 8 -14.08 -26.77 -24.09
N ALA A 9 -15.06 -26.89 -25.00
CA ALA A 9 -15.04 -26.16 -26.27
C ALA A 9 -14.90 -24.64 -26.07
N ASN A 10 -15.48 -24.10 -25.00
CA ASN A 10 -15.36 -22.69 -24.62
C ASN A 10 -13.93 -22.32 -24.20
N ASP A 11 -13.21 -23.21 -23.50
CA ASP A 11 -11.82 -22.97 -23.13
C ASP A 11 -10.90 -22.91 -24.35
N VAL A 12 -11.16 -23.77 -25.34
CA VAL A 12 -10.41 -23.80 -26.61
C VAL A 12 -10.66 -22.51 -27.40
N ALA A 13 -11.91 -22.07 -27.52
CA ALA A 13 -12.26 -20.83 -28.21
C ALA A 13 -11.63 -19.60 -27.54
N ARG A 14 -11.68 -19.51 -26.20
CA ARG A 14 -11.04 -18.41 -25.45
C ARG A 14 -9.53 -18.40 -25.62
N LEU A 15 -8.90 -19.58 -25.66
CA LEU A 15 -7.47 -19.70 -25.91
C LEU A 15 -7.11 -19.19 -27.32
N GLN A 16 -7.85 -19.61 -28.35
CA GLN A 16 -7.66 -19.16 -29.72
C GLN A 16 -7.81 -17.65 -29.84
N GLN A 17 -8.87 -17.08 -29.24
CA GLN A 17 -9.08 -15.63 -29.20
C GLN A 17 -7.90 -14.91 -28.52
N THR A 18 -7.44 -15.40 -27.37
CA THR A 18 -6.30 -14.83 -26.64
C THR A 18 -5.01 -14.85 -27.49
N MET A 19 -4.78 -15.94 -28.23
CA MET A 19 -3.62 -16.06 -29.12
C MET A 19 -3.70 -15.06 -30.28
N ALA A 20 -4.84 -14.99 -30.98
CA ALA A 20 -5.05 -14.05 -32.06
C ALA A 20 -4.87 -12.58 -31.62
N LEU A 21 -5.46 -12.21 -30.47
CA LEU A 21 -5.28 -10.88 -29.90
C LEU A 21 -3.82 -10.58 -29.55
N SER A 22 -3.10 -11.58 -29.02
CA SER A 22 -1.68 -11.41 -28.64
C SER A 22 -0.79 -11.21 -29.86
N GLU A 23 -1.04 -11.94 -30.95
CA GLU A 23 -0.32 -11.81 -32.22
C GLU A 23 -0.50 -10.40 -32.81
N VAL A 24 -1.75 -9.94 -32.87
CA VAL A 24 -2.09 -8.60 -33.35
C VAL A 24 -1.44 -7.51 -32.48
N MET A 25 -1.48 -7.64 -31.15
CA MET A 25 -0.81 -6.69 -30.25
C MET A 25 0.70 -6.65 -30.46
N SER A 26 1.34 -7.81 -30.66
CA SER A 26 2.78 -7.88 -30.91
C SER A 26 3.15 -7.22 -32.24
N ALA A 27 2.42 -7.54 -33.32
CA ALA A 27 2.65 -6.96 -34.63
C ALA A 27 2.45 -5.44 -34.63
N ALA A 28 1.42 -4.93 -33.96
CA ALA A 28 1.19 -3.50 -33.80
C ALA A 28 2.33 -2.82 -33.00
N ALA A 29 2.77 -3.43 -31.89
CA ALA A 29 3.87 -2.90 -31.08
C ALA A 29 5.18 -2.81 -31.88
N ASP A 30 5.50 -3.85 -32.66
CA ASP A 30 6.69 -3.88 -33.50
C ASP A 30 6.64 -2.81 -34.59
N TRP A 31 5.47 -2.62 -35.21
CA TRP A 31 5.27 -1.57 -36.20
C TRP A 31 5.43 -0.17 -35.60
N TYR A 32 4.76 0.16 -34.49
CA TYR A 32 4.93 1.45 -33.82
C TYR A 32 6.40 1.72 -33.44
N ARG A 33 7.13 0.69 -33.00
CA ARG A 33 8.56 0.81 -32.70
C ARG A 33 9.40 1.10 -33.95
N GLN A 34 9.04 0.52 -35.10
CA GLN A 34 9.70 0.83 -36.38
C GLN A 34 9.39 2.26 -36.82
N GLN A 35 8.13 2.69 -36.73
CA GLN A 35 7.70 4.05 -37.09
C GLN A 35 8.45 5.12 -36.29
N LEU A 36 8.71 4.89 -34.99
CA LEU A 36 9.47 5.83 -34.16
C LEU A 36 10.86 6.13 -34.72
N LYS A 37 11.54 5.15 -35.31
CA LYS A 37 12.90 5.34 -35.88
C LYS A 37 12.90 6.28 -37.08
N GLY A 38 11.81 6.29 -37.85
CA GLY A 38 11.63 7.11 -39.04
C GLY A 38 10.95 8.45 -38.79
N ALA A 39 10.68 8.82 -37.54
CA ALA A 39 9.92 10.01 -37.17
C ALA A 39 10.76 11.01 -36.36
N PRO A 40 11.55 11.90 -37.01
CA PRO A 40 12.40 12.88 -36.33
C PRO A 40 11.66 13.72 -35.29
N ARG A 41 10.44 14.20 -35.61
CA ARG A 41 9.59 14.97 -34.69
C ARG A 41 9.32 14.21 -33.38
N ALA A 42 8.97 12.93 -33.47
CA ALA A 42 8.70 12.09 -32.30
C ALA A 42 9.97 11.82 -31.48
N VAL A 43 11.11 11.61 -32.16
CA VAL A 43 12.41 11.42 -31.52
C VAL A 43 12.88 12.69 -30.80
N GLU A 44 12.77 13.85 -31.44
CA GLU A 44 13.11 15.15 -30.85
C GLU A 44 12.24 15.47 -29.64
N TYR A 45 10.94 15.15 -29.71
CA TYR A 45 10.05 15.27 -28.57
C TYR A 45 10.51 14.45 -27.36
N LEU A 46 10.86 13.17 -27.57
CA LEU A 46 11.38 12.31 -26.50
C LEU A 46 12.71 12.82 -25.93
N LYS A 47 13.60 13.30 -26.80
CA LYS A 47 14.87 13.92 -26.38
C LYS A 47 14.64 15.22 -25.60
N GLY A 48 13.67 16.04 -25.99
CA GLY A 48 13.25 17.23 -25.24
C GLY A 48 12.69 16.90 -23.86
N ARG A 49 12.19 15.67 -23.67
CA ARG A 49 11.82 15.09 -22.36
C ARG A 49 13.00 14.41 -21.64
N GLY A 50 14.21 14.50 -22.17
CA GLY A 50 15.41 13.89 -21.60
C GLY A 50 15.43 12.36 -21.67
N LEU A 51 14.63 11.74 -22.53
CA LEU A 51 14.59 10.29 -22.67
C LEU A 51 15.62 9.82 -23.70
N THR A 52 16.49 8.91 -23.29
CA THR A 52 17.50 8.31 -24.16
C THR A 52 16.92 7.21 -25.05
N GLY A 53 17.63 6.88 -26.13
CA GLY A 53 17.29 5.74 -26.98
C GLY A 53 17.34 4.39 -26.24
N GLU A 54 18.17 4.28 -25.19
CA GLU A 54 18.25 3.09 -24.35
C GLU A 54 16.98 2.88 -23.54
N ILE A 55 16.46 3.95 -22.92
CA ILE A 55 15.19 3.92 -22.19
C ILE A 55 14.03 3.68 -23.15
N ALA A 56 14.02 4.34 -24.31
CA ALA A 56 13.02 4.09 -25.35
C ALA A 56 13.02 2.61 -25.79
N LYS A 57 14.19 1.99 -25.96
CA LYS A 57 14.33 0.56 -26.27
C LYS A 57 13.86 -0.32 -25.11
N ARG A 58 14.26 -0.01 -23.87
CA ARG A 58 13.91 -0.78 -22.66
C ARG A 58 12.39 -0.89 -22.49
N TYR A 59 11.67 0.22 -22.68
CA TYR A 59 10.20 0.30 -22.57
C TYR A 59 9.47 0.04 -23.89
N ALA A 60 10.20 -0.36 -24.95
CA ALA A 60 9.67 -0.61 -26.28
C ALA A 60 8.81 0.53 -26.84
N LEU A 61 9.18 1.79 -26.56
CA LEU A 61 8.42 2.96 -27.03
C LEU A 61 8.31 2.96 -28.56
N GLY A 62 7.18 3.46 -29.04
CA GLY A 62 6.86 3.57 -30.46
C GLY A 62 6.22 4.90 -30.82
N TYR A 63 5.80 5.03 -32.06
CA TYR A 63 5.07 6.18 -32.59
C TYR A 63 3.93 5.69 -33.48
N ALA A 64 2.72 6.19 -33.23
CA ALA A 64 1.58 6.05 -34.12
C ALA A 64 1.54 7.28 -35.05
N PRO A 65 1.70 7.10 -36.38
CA PRO A 65 1.58 8.17 -37.36
C PRO A 65 0.21 8.87 -37.32
N ASP A 66 0.11 10.03 -37.96
CA ASP A 66 -1.08 10.89 -38.00
C ASP A 66 -2.21 10.36 -38.93
N GLY A 67 -1.89 9.40 -39.80
CA GLY A 67 -2.84 8.76 -40.71
C GLY A 67 -4.00 8.03 -40.01
N TRP A 68 -5.14 7.96 -40.69
CA TRP A 68 -6.36 7.32 -40.18
C TRP A 68 -6.34 5.79 -40.22
N GLN A 69 -5.46 5.20 -41.04
CA GLN A 69 -5.44 3.76 -41.35
C GLN A 69 -3.99 3.25 -41.44
N GLY A 70 -3.12 3.70 -40.54
CA GLY A 70 -1.69 3.38 -40.57
C GLY A 70 -1.42 1.88 -40.35
N LEU A 71 -2.21 1.23 -39.49
CA LEU A 71 -2.08 -0.21 -39.23
C LEU A 71 -2.44 -1.11 -40.43
N GLU A 72 -3.06 -0.59 -41.50
CA GLU A 72 -3.26 -1.35 -42.75
C GLU A 72 -1.93 -1.82 -43.36
N ALA A 73 -0.83 -1.10 -43.11
CA ALA A 73 0.52 -1.49 -43.53
C ALA A 73 0.98 -2.83 -42.94
N VAL A 74 0.34 -3.29 -41.85
CA VAL A 74 0.67 -4.54 -41.14
C VAL A 74 -0.42 -5.58 -41.31
N PHE A 75 -1.68 -5.16 -41.27
CA PHE A 75 -2.83 -6.08 -41.19
C PHE A 75 -3.66 -6.15 -42.48
N GLY A 76 -3.28 -5.38 -43.51
CA GLY A 76 -4.06 -5.25 -44.74
C GLY A 76 -5.31 -4.39 -44.54
N THR A 77 -6.15 -4.33 -45.57
CA THR A 77 -7.32 -3.44 -45.61
C THR A 77 -8.35 -3.80 -44.53
N TYR A 78 -8.93 -2.78 -43.89
CA TYR A 78 -9.95 -2.97 -42.85
C TYR A 78 -11.29 -3.51 -43.34
N SER A 79 -11.43 -3.73 -44.64
CA SER A 79 -12.56 -4.43 -45.25
C SER A 79 -12.56 -5.94 -44.97
N ASN A 80 -11.43 -6.52 -44.54
CA ASN A 80 -11.41 -7.90 -44.06
C ASN A 80 -12.01 -7.98 -42.64
N ASP A 81 -13.20 -8.54 -42.53
CA ASP A 81 -13.96 -8.57 -41.28
C ASP A 81 -13.33 -9.41 -40.16
N GLU A 82 -12.62 -10.50 -40.48
CA GLU A 82 -12.01 -11.34 -39.44
C GLU A 82 -10.86 -10.62 -38.72
N VAL A 83 -10.00 -9.98 -39.51
CA VAL A 83 -8.85 -9.21 -38.99
C VAL A 83 -9.34 -7.95 -38.29
N ALA A 84 -10.29 -7.22 -38.90
CA ALA A 84 -10.86 -6.02 -38.33
C ALA A 84 -11.59 -6.28 -37.00
N LYS A 85 -12.31 -7.40 -36.89
CA LYS A 85 -12.94 -7.82 -35.63
C LYS A 85 -11.91 -8.01 -34.53
N THR A 86 -10.82 -8.71 -34.82
CA THR A 86 -9.74 -8.94 -33.85
C THR A 86 -9.06 -7.62 -33.43
N LEU A 87 -8.86 -6.70 -34.37
CA LEU A 87 -8.30 -5.37 -34.09
C LEU A 87 -9.24 -4.49 -33.25
N LEU A 88 -10.56 -4.57 -33.48
CA LEU A 88 -11.58 -3.88 -32.69
C LEU A 88 -11.65 -4.45 -31.26
N GLU A 89 -11.66 -5.78 -31.11
CA GLU A 89 -11.62 -6.46 -29.80
C GLU A 89 -10.33 -6.16 -29.02
N GLY A 90 -9.20 -6.01 -29.73
CA GLY A 90 -7.94 -5.55 -29.17
C GLY A 90 -7.90 -4.04 -28.87
N GLY A 91 -8.93 -3.28 -29.23
CA GLY A 91 -8.99 -1.84 -28.99
C GLY A 91 -7.95 -1.04 -29.81
N LEU A 92 -7.53 -1.56 -30.96
CA LEU A 92 -6.62 -0.88 -31.89
C LEU A 92 -7.38 -0.07 -32.96
N LEU A 93 -8.62 -0.44 -33.26
CA LEU A 93 -9.50 0.28 -34.18
C LEU A 93 -10.71 0.88 -33.47
N ILE A 94 -11.33 1.85 -34.13
CA ILE A 94 -12.65 2.39 -33.82
C ILE A 94 -13.52 2.20 -35.08
N GLN A 95 -14.78 1.81 -34.88
CA GLN A 95 -15.79 1.75 -35.93
C GLN A 95 -16.74 2.95 -35.78
N SER A 96 -16.91 3.73 -36.84
CA SER A 96 -17.83 4.89 -36.84
C SER A 96 -19.29 4.44 -36.76
N GLU A 97 -20.06 5.05 -35.85
CA GLU A 97 -21.51 4.84 -35.71
C GLU A 97 -22.33 5.69 -36.71
N ASN A 98 -21.70 6.71 -37.33
CA ASN A 98 -22.38 7.60 -38.28
C ASN A 98 -22.58 6.92 -39.65
N SER A 99 -23.66 6.16 -39.76
CA SER A 99 -24.36 5.86 -41.01
C SER A 99 -25.88 5.93 -40.78
N SER A 100 -26.38 7.13 -40.46
CA SER A 100 -27.78 7.54 -40.65
C SER A 100 -27.78 8.47 -41.88
N ASP A 101 -28.47 8.23 -43.00
CA ASP A 101 -29.92 8.02 -43.17
C ASP A 101 -30.29 7.20 -44.42
N SER A 102 -29.50 6.18 -44.77
CA SER A 102 -29.91 5.11 -45.69
C SER A 102 -28.89 3.98 -45.65
N PRO A 103 -29.23 2.78 -45.13
CA PRO A 103 -28.37 1.63 -45.27
C PRO A 103 -28.39 1.26 -46.76
N SER A 104 -27.42 1.79 -47.52
CA SER A 104 -27.10 1.22 -48.81
C SER A 104 -26.53 -0.18 -48.54
N PRO A 105 -27.02 -1.24 -49.19
CA PRO A 105 -26.56 -2.62 -48.95
C PRO A 105 -25.06 -2.85 -49.23
N ASN A 106 -24.34 -1.83 -49.71
CA ASN A 106 -22.90 -1.84 -49.98
C ASN A 106 -22.08 -0.89 -49.07
N GLN A 107 -22.64 -0.27 -48.03
CA GLN A 107 -21.87 0.66 -47.19
C GLN A 107 -21.17 -0.10 -46.06
N THR A 108 -19.88 -0.38 -46.25
CA THR A 108 -19.00 -0.95 -45.22
C THR A 108 -18.78 0.08 -44.11
N ALA A 109 -18.86 -0.36 -42.85
CA ALA A 109 -18.67 0.51 -41.71
C ALA A 109 -17.26 1.13 -41.74
N ARG A 110 -17.16 2.45 -41.61
CA ARG A 110 -15.88 3.16 -41.67
C ARG A 110 -15.07 2.87 -40.40
N ARG A 111 -13.96 2.15 -40.56
CA ARG A 111 -13.02 1.78 -39.49
C ARG A 111 -11.74 2.60 -39.60
N TYR A 112 -11.18 3.00 -38.46
CA TYR A 112 -9.95 3.79 -38.41
C TYR A 112 -9.14 3.53 -37.13
N ASP A 113 -7.86 3.85 -37.16
CA ASP A 113 -6.90 3.62 -36.07
C ASP A 113 -7.31 4.39 -34.83
N ARG A 114 -7.30 3.73 -33.67
CA ARG A 114 -7.58 4.39 -32.39
C ARG A 114 -6.49 5.41 -32.03
N PHE A 115 -5.23 5.04 -32.25
CA PHE A 115 -4.07 5.85 -31.90
C PHE A 115 -3.53 6.52 -33.16
N ARG A 116 -3.46 7.85 -33.13
CA ARG A 116 -2.99 8.67 -34.25
C ARG A 116 -2.19 9.85 -33.70
N ASP A 117 -1.08 10.14 -34.35
CA ASP A 117 -0.10 11.16 -33.98
C ASP A 117 0.29 11.13 -32.49
N ARG A 118 0.77 9.96 -32.03
CA ARG A 118 1.05 9.71 -30.60
C ARG A 118 2.35 8.95 -30.38
N ILE A 119 3.09 9.33 -29.34
CA ILE A 119 4.09 8.45 -28.73
C ILE A 119 3.35 7.28 -28.08
N MET A 120 3.77 6.07 -28.43
CA MET A 120 3.16 4.83 -27.99
C MET A 120 3.96 4.21 -26.84
N PHE A 121 3.26 3.86 -25.78
CA PHE A 121 3.76 3.21 -24.57
C PHE A 121 3.13 1.82 -24.47
N PRO A 122 3.78 0.74 -24.96
CA PRO A 122 3.24 -0.60 -24.85
C PRO A 122 3.11 -1.01 -23.39
N ILE A 123 1.96 -1.58 -23.03
CA ILE A 123 1.65 -2.11 -21.70
C ILE A 123 1.91 -3.61 -21.74
N ARG A 124 2.81 -4.11 -20.89
CA ARG A 124 3.25 -5.51 -20.91
C ARG A 124 2.75 -6.30 -19.71
N ASN A 125 2.33 -7.53 -19.98
CA ASN A 125 1.98 -8.48 -18.92
C ASN A 125 3.25 -9.04 -18.22
N PRO A 126 3.11 -9.85 -17.15
CA PRO A 126 4.28 -10.43 -16.46
C PRO A 126 5.17 -11.34 -17.32
N LYS A 127 4.68 -11.83 -18.47
CA LYS A 127 5.42 -12.61 -19.47
C LYS A 127 6.13 -11.72 -20.50
N GLY A 128 5.94 -10.40 -20.46
CA GLY A 128 6.53 -9.44 -21.38
C GLY A 128 5.74 -9.25 -22.68
N GLN A 129 4.55 -9.85 -22.80
CA GLN A 129 3.70 -9.69 -23.98
C GLN A 129 2.93 -8.38 -23.90
N THR A 130 2.85 -7.65 -25.01
CA THR A 130 2.02 -6.44 -25.11
C THR A 130 0.55 -6.82 -25.04
N ILE A 131 -0.18 -6.19 -24.13
CA ILE A 131 -1.62 -6.42 -23.91
C ILE A 131 -2.46 -5.18 -24.18
N GLY A 132 -1.84 -4.01 -24.32
CA GLY A 132 -2.51 -2.75 -24.62
C GLY A 132 -1.49 -1.64 -24.79
N PHE A 133 -1.98 -0.41 -25.00
CA PHE A 133 -1.13 0.76 -25.23
C PHE A 133 -1.63 1.97 -24.44
N GLY A 134 -0.68 2.75 -23.94
CA GLY A 134 -0.85 4.17 -23.66
C GLY A 134 -0.35 4.99 -24.86
N GLY A 135 -0.97 6.14 -25.11
CA GLY A 135 -0.66 6.99 -26.26
C GLY A 135 -0.68 8.46 -25.87
N ARG A 136 0.44 9.17 -26.09
CA ARG A 136 0.60 10.58 -25.74
C ARG A 136 0.75 11.45 -26.98
N ILE A 137 -0.04 12.51 -27.10
CA ILE A 137 0.10 13.47 -28.21
C ILE A 137 1.44 14.21 -28.15
N LEU A 138 1.96 14.57 -29.32
CA LEU A 138 3.18 15.37 -29.44
C LEU A 138 2.87 16.86 -29.29
N ASP A 139 1.80 17.30 -29.96
CA ASP A 139 1.37 18.70 -30.06
C ASP A 139 0.10 18.97 -29.22
N GLN A 140 -0.60 20.07 -29.51
CA GLN A 140 -1.86 20.43 -28.85
C GLN A 140 -3.02 19.56 -29.32
N GLY A 141 -3.90 19.17 -28.41
CA GLY A 141 -5.08 18.35 -28.70
C GLY A 141 -5.58 17.62 -27.46
N GLU A 142 -6.74 16.96 -27.60
CA GLU A 142 -7.34 16.19 -26.53
C GLU A 142 -7.75 14.78 -26.97
N PRO A 143 -7.66 13.77 -26.07
CA PRO A 143 -7.02 13.84 -24.76
C PRO A 143 -5.48 13.78 -24.89
N LYS A 144 -4.76 14.46 -23.98
CA LYS A 144 -3.28 14.45 -23.90
C LYS A 144 -2.72 13.02 -23.79
N TYR A 145 -3.40 12.19 -23.02
CA TYR A 145 -3.12 10.78 -22.82
C TYR A 145 -4.34 9.95 -23.20
N LEU A 146 -4.12 8.88 -23.98
CA LEU A 146 -5.15 7.94 -24.40
C LEU A 146 -4.69 6.53 -24.07
N ASN A 147 -5.49 5.78 -23.32
CA ASN A 147 -5.24 4.37 -23.07
C ASN A 147 -6.13 3.50 -23.95
N SER A 148 -5.68 2.28 -24.24
CA SER A 148 -6.53 1.21 -24.73
C SER A 148 -7.78 1.06 -23.85
N PRO A 149 -8.94 0.69 -24.42
CA PRO A 149 -10.13 0.33 -23.65
C PRO A 149 -9.88 -0.96 -22.86
N GLU A 150 -10.83 -1.36 -22.00
CA GLU A 150 -10.82 -2.72 -21.45
C GLU A 150 -10.94 -3.74 -22.60
N THR A 151 -10.14 -4.79 -22.57
CA THR A 151 -10.14 -5.87 -23.58
C THR A 151 -9.96 -7.22 -22.88
N PRO A 152 -10.15 -8.36 -23.57
CA PRO A 152 -9.85 -9.67 -23.00
C PRO A 152 -8.41 -9.83 -22.51
N LEU A 153 -7.45 -9.08 -23.08
CA LEU A 153 -6.04 -9.11 -22.68
C LEU A 153 -5.68 -8.08 -21.62
N PHE A 154 -6.41 -6.98 -21.54
CA PHE A 154 -6.03 -5.81 -20.76
C PHE A 154 -7.17 -5.28 -19.91
N SER A 155 -6.90 -5.23 -18.61
CA SER A 155 -7.76 -4.57 -17.65
C SER A 155 -6.97 -3.58 -16.79
N LYS A 156 -7.42 -2.32 -16.77
CA LYS A 156 -6.72 -1.22 -16.08
C LYS A 156 -6.61 -1.51 -14.58
N GLY A 157 -7.67 -2.05 -13.98
CA GLY A 157 -7.70 -2.38 -12.55
C GLY A 157 -6.80 -3.55 -12.15
N ASN A 158 -6.25 -4.29 -13.12
CA ASN A 158 -5.41 -5.48 -12.90
C ASN A 158 -4.04 -5.38 -13.56
N THR A 159 -3.65 -4.18 -14.00
CA THR A 159 -2.40 -3.95 -14.73
C THR A 159 -1.69 -2.71 -14.21
N LEU A 160 -0.37 -2.81 -14.05
CA LEU A 160 0.51 -1.68 -13.73
C LEU A 160 1.53 -1.52 -14.85
N TYR A 161 1.63 -0.31 -15.38
CA TYR A 161 2.67 0.02 -16.35
C TYR A 161 4.05 -0.06 -15.70
N GLY A 162 5.06 -0.51 -16.45
CA GLY A 162 6.43 -0.62 -15.96
C GLY A 162 6.70 -1.82 -15.07
N LEU A 163 5.68 -2.56 -14.62
CA LEU A 163 5.88 -3.67 -13.68
C LEU A 163 6.76 -4.77 -14.27
N PHE A 164 6.64 -5.08 -15.56
CA PHE A 164 7.47 -6.10 -16.21
C PHE A 164 8.95 -5.71 -16.21
N GLU A 165 9.22 -4.45 -16.51
CA GLU A 165 10.53 -3.80 -16.59
C GLU A 165 11.17 -3.66 -15.21
N ALA A 166 10.36 -3.28 -14.22
CA ALA A 166 10.81 -2.94 -12.87
C ALA A 166 11.14 -4.15 -11.99
N ARG A 167 10.70 -5.38 -12.33
CA ARG A 167 10.81 -6.55 -11.41
C ARG A 167 12.22 -6.80 -10.87
N GLN A 168 13.25 -6.62 -11.68
CA GLN A 168 14.64 -6.81 -11.24
C GLN A 168 15.07 -5.68 -10.30
N ALA A 169 14.74 -4.44 -10.65
CA ALA A 169 15.03 -3.28 -9.83
C ALA A 169 14.29 -3.29 -8.48
N ILE A 170 13.01 -3.69 -8.47
CA ILE A 170 12.21 -3.84 -7.25
C ILE A 170 12.86 -4.82 -6.28
N ARG A 171 13.37 -5.95 -6.79
CA ARG A 171 14.10 -6.92 -5.94
C ARG A 171 15.43 -6.36 -5.43
N ALA A 172 16.17 -5.66 -6.29
CA ALA A 172 17.47 -5.11 -5.93
C ALA A 172 17.39 -3.95 -4.93
N GLN A 173 16.34 -3.14 -5.03
CA GLN A 173 16.13 -1.99 -4.15
C GLN A 173 15.23 -2.30 -2.94
N GLU A 174 14.57 -3.46 -2.95
CA GLU A 174 13.65 -3.93 -1.90
C GLU A 174 12.41 -3.04 -1.70
N TYR A 175 12.08 -2.17 -2.66
CA TYR A 175 10.82 -1.43 -2.68
C TYR A 175 10.37 -1.12 -4.11
N VAL A 176 9.09 -0.81 -4.24
CA VAL A 176 8.47 -0.34 -5.49
C VAL A 176 7.91 1.06 -5.32
N LEU A 177 8.15 1.92 -6.31
CA LEU A 177 7.63 3.28 -6.35
C LEU A 177 6.40 3.33 -7.28
N VAL A 178 5.24 3.73 -6.78
CA VAL A 178 4.00 3.78 -7.55
C VAL A 178 3.69 5.24 -7.90
N CYS A 179 3.65 5.55 -9.19
CA CYS A 179 3.35 6.87 -9.75
C CYS A 179 2.00 6.85 -10.48
N GLU A 180 1.57 8.00 -11.02
CA GLU A 180 0.30 8.11 -11.76
C GLU A 180 0.46 7.85 -13.26
N GLY A 181 1.57 8.28 -13.85
CA GLY A 181 1.77 8.28 -15.30
C GLY A 181 2.88 7.35 -15.79
N TYR A 182 2.73 6.85 -17.01
CA TYR A 182 3.80 6.13 -17.70
C TYR A 182 4.99 7.04 -18.04
N MET A 183 4.78 8.35 -18.23
CA MET A 183 5.89 9.30 -18.38
C MET A 183 6.76 9.35 -17.13
N ASP A 184 6.16 9.36 -15.94
CA ASP A 184 6.90 9.38 -14.67
C ASP A 184 7.74 8.12 -14.54
N VAL A 185 7.19 6.95 -14.84
CA VAL A 185 7.90 5.67 -14.80
C VAL A 185 9.12 5.67 -15.71
N VAL A 186 8.95 6.10 -16.98
CA VAL A 186 10.03 6.09 -17.96
C VAL A 186 11.09 7.14 -17.62
N ALA A 187 10.69 8.31 -17.12
CA ALA A 187 11.60 9.35 -16.70
C ALA A 187 12.37 8.96 -15.42
N LEU A 188 11.69 8.42 -14.41
CA LEU A 188 12.32 7.92 -13.19
C LEU A 188 13.34 6.80 -13.49
N ALA A 189 13.02 5.90 -14.42
CA ALA A 189 13.97 4.88 -14.87
C ALA A 189 15.22 5.47 -15.53
N GLN A 190 15.09 6.57 -16.28
CA GLN A 190 16.21 7.33 -16.82
C GLN A 190 17.05 8.00 -15.72
N LEU A 191 16.41 8.41 -14.62
CA LEU A 191 17.00 9.17 -13.53
C LEU A 191 17.53 8.29 -12.37
N GLY A 192 17.56 6.97 -12.56
CA GLY A 192 18.14 6.02 -11.60
C GLY A 192 17.13 5.28 -10.71
N PHE A 193 15.83 5.45 -10.95
CA PHE A 193 14.74 4.80 -10.22
C PHE A 193 13.96 3.82 -11.12
N PRO A 194 14.59 2.74 -11.63
CA PRO A 194 13.95 1.78 -12.53
C PRO A 194 12.93 0.85 -11.84
N ASN A 195 12.74 0.98 -10.53
CA ASN A 195 11.73 0.27 -9.73
C ASN A 195 10.37 1.01 -9.68
N ALA A 196 10.16 2.00 -10.54
CA ALA A 196 8.90 2.72 -10.66
C ALA A 196 7.86 1.95 -11.50
N VAL A 197 6.59 2.07 -11.12
CA VAL A 197 5.41 1.55 -11.83
C VAL A 197 4.28 2.59 -11.80
N ALA A 198 3.29 2.47 -12.66
CA ALA A 198 2.15 3.40 -12.66
C ALA A 198 0.79 2.71 -12.87
N THR A 199 -0.26 3.31 -12.30
CA THR A 199 -1.64 2.99 -12.67
C THR A 199 -1.96 3.55 -14.07
N LEU A 200 -3.05 3.07 -14.67
CA LEU A 200 -3.36 3.33 -16.08
C LEU A 200 -4.63 4.18 -16.25
N GLY A 201 -4.60 5.40 -15.70
CA GLY A 201 -5.75 6.31 -15.72
C GLY A 201 -6.92 5.77 -14.88
N THR A 202 -6.60 5.15 -13.74
CA THR A 202 -7.56 4.59 -12.78
C THR A 202 -7.00 4.72 -11.37
N ALA A 203 -7.88 4.76 -10.37
CA ALA A 203 -7.46 4.69 -8.97
C ALA A 203 -6.75 3.35 -8.69
N CYS A 204 -5.82 3.37 -7.74
CA CYS A 204 -5.17 2.16 -7.26
C CYS A 204 -6.21 1.18 -6.71
N THR A 205 -6.15 -0.09 -7.15
CA THR A 205 -7.06 -1.15 -6.71
C THR A 205 -6.36 -2.13 -5.76
N ALA A 206 -7.14 -2.89 -5.00
CA ALA A 206 -6.61 -3.98 -4.19
C ALA A 206 -5.86 -5.03 -5.05
N ASN A 207 -6.22 -5.20 -6.32
CA ASN A 207 -5.51 -6.12 -7.21
C ASN A 207 -4.11 -5.57 -7.56
N HIS A 208 -3.97 -4.26 -7.79
CA HIS A 208 -2.66 -3.62 -7.95
C HIS A 208 -1.79 -3.83 -6.71
N VAL A 209 -2.32 -3.55 -5.52
CA VAL A 209 -1.58 -3.73 -4.26
C VAL A 209 -1.15 -5.19 -4.09
N ARG A 210 -2.04 -6.16 -4.34
CA ARG A 210 -1.70 -7.59 -4.27
C ARG A 210 -0.61 -7.99 -5.26
N MET A 211 -0.60 -7.40 -6.47
CA MET A 211 0.47 -7.65 -7.45
C MET A 211 1.82 -7.10 -6.96
N LEU A 212 1.81 -5.94 -6.32
CA LEU A 212 3.01 -5.29 -5.78
C LEU A 212 3.57 -6.03 -4.56
N LEU A 213 2.71 -6.43 -3.61
CA LEU A 213 3.08 -7.21 -2.42
C LEU A 213 3.62 -8.61 -2.76
N ARG A 214 3.44 -9.09 -4.00
CA ARG A 214 4.11 -10.31 -4.50
C ARG A 214 5.53 -10.05 -5.02
N GLN A 215 5.90 -8.80 -5.28
CA GLN A 215 7.23 -8.43 -5.76
C GLN A 215 8.15 -7.95 -4.64
N THR A 216 7.58 -7.25 -3.64
CA THR A 216 8.32 -6.68 -2.51
C THR A 216 7.39 -6.48 -1.31
N ASP A 217 7.99 -6.42 -0.12
CA ASP A 217 7.29 -6.11 1.13
C ASP A 217 7.10 -4.60 1.35
N ARG A 218 7.74 -3.75 0.54
CA ARG A 218 7.76 -2.29 0.72
C ARG A 218 7.21 -1.55 -0.50
N ILE A 219 6.12 -0.82 -0.31
CA ILE A 219 5.46 -0.01 -1.36
C ILE A 219 5.53 1.47 -0.97
N VAL A 220 5.99 2.31 -1.89
CA VAL A 220 5.96 3.76 -1.74
C VAL A 220 5.07 4.33 -2.83
N PHE A 221 3.93 4.91 -2.46
CA PHE A 221 3.08 5.67 -3.36
C PHE A 221 3.60 7.09 -3.48
N SER A 222 3.86 7.56 -4.69
CA SER A 222 4.26 8.94 -4.99
C SER A 222 3.17 9.58 -5.83
N PHE A 223 2.27 10.28 -5.17
CA PHE A 223 1.20 11.04 -5.82
C PHE A 223 1.53 12.53 -5.81
N ASP A 224 0.93 13.26 -6.76
CA ASP A 224 1.14 14.70 -6.85
C ASP A 224 0.61 15.40 -5.58
N GLY A 225 1.24 16.53 -5.20
CA GLY A 225 0.88 17.27 -3.98
C GLY A 225 -0.49 17.96 -4.02
N ASP A 226 -1.20 17.89 -5.14
CA ASP A 226 -2.46 18.59 -5.39
C ASP A 226 -3.68 17.85 -4.81
N SER A 227 -4.88 18.42 -4.99
CA SER A 227 -6.13 17.81 -4.50
C SER A 227 -6.47 16.47 -5.18
N ALA A 228 -6.02 16.25 -6.41
CA ALA A 228 -6.27 15.01 -7.13
C ALA A 228 -5.36 13.89 -6.62
N GLY A 229 -4.07 14.18 -6.42
CA GLY A 229 -3.11 13.25 -5.83
C GLY A 229 -3.45 12.89 -4.38
N GLN A 230 -4.00 13.82 -3.58
CA GLN A 230 -4.52 13.49 -2.24
C GLN A 230 -5.70 12.52 -2.28
N ARG A 231 -6.65 12.71 -3.21
CA ARG A 231 -7.75 11.75 -3.40
C ARG A 231 -7.23 10.39 -3.87
N ALA A 232 -6.24 10.37 -4.77
CA ALA A 232 -5.59 9.13 -5.22
C ALA A 232 -4.89 8.41 -4.05
N ALA A 233 -4.19 9.15 -3.20
CA ALA A 233 -3.55 8.62 -1.99
C ALA A 233 -4.57 7.99 -1.03
N GLN A 234 -5.70 8.65 -0.79
CA GLN A 234 -6.77 8.09 0.04
C GLN A 234 -7.33 6.77 -0.55
N ARG A 235 -7.58 6.72 -1.85
CA ARG A 235 -8.03 5.48 -2.51
C ARG A 235 -6.97 4.38 -2.44
N ALA A 236 -5.70 4.72 -2.57
CA ALA A 236 -4.62 3.77 -2.40
C ALA A 236 -4.55 3.25 -0.96
N LEU A 237 -4.73 4.10 0.06
CA LEU A 237 -4.84 3.69 1.46
C LEU A 237 -5.97 2.67 1.64
N GLU A 238 -7.18 2.99 1.17
CA GLU A 238 -8.35 2.09 1.24
C GLU A 238 -8.08 0.74 0.54
N ALA A 239 -7.39 0.74 -0.59
CA ALA A 239 -7.01 -0.48 -1.31
C ALA A 239 -5.95 -1.32 -0.57
N CYS A 240 -5.13 -0.68 0.27
CA CYS A 240 -4.04 -1.32 1.01
C CYS A 240 -4.50 -1.98 2.31
N LEU A 241 -5.39 -1.32 3.06
CA LEU A 241 -5.77 -1.76 4.42
C LEU A 241 -6.21 -3.23 4.51
N PRO A 242 -7.03 -3.79 3.59
CA PRO A 242 -7.45 -5.18 3.63
C PRO A 242 -6.34 -6.20 3.36
N LEU A 243 -5.22 -5.75 2.79
CA LEU A 243 -4.11 -6.60 2.35
C LEU A 243 -2.88 -6.47 3.26
N MET A 244 -2.97 -5.67 4.32
CA MET A 244 -1.87 -5.49 5.25
C MET A 244 -1.54 -6.78 6.00
N SER A 245 -0.25 -7.01 6.21
CA SER A 245 0.28 -7.95 7.20
C SER A 245 1.43 -7.28 7.96
N ASP A 246 1.78 -7.79 9.13
CA ASP A 246 2.74 -7.15 10.05
C ASP A 246 4.17 -7.06 9.49
N ASP A 247 4.46 -7.79 8.41
CA ASP A 247 5.74 -7.79 7.69
C ASP A 247 5.75 -6.87 6.45
N LYS A 248 4.65 -6.17 6.14
CA LYS A 248 4.58 -5.27 4.98
C LYS A 248 4.66 -3.81 5.40
N GLU A 249 5.33 -3.02 4.58
CA GLU A 249 5.49 -1.59 4.77
C GLU A 249 4.89 -0.82 3.59
N ILE A 250 3.99 0.11 3.88
CA ILE A 250 3.40 0.99 2.87
C ILE A 250 3.59 2.43 3.32
N ARG A 251 4.07 3.27 2.40
CA ARG A 251 4.34 4.68 2.62
C ARG A 251 3.75 5.55 1.52
N PHE A 252 3.51 6.81 1.84
CA PHE A 252 2.93 7.83 0.97
C PHE A 252 3.89 9.02 0.91
N LEU A 253 4.51 9.21 -0.25
CA LEU A 253 5.34 10.34 -0.61
C LEU A 253 4.45 11.43 -1.22
N PHE A 254 4.45 12.60 -0.58
CA PHE A 254 3.81 13.80 -1.08
C PHE A 254 4.90 14.81 -1.46
N LEU A 255 4.97 15.15 -2.75
CA LEU A 255 5.90 16.15 -3.26
C LEU A 255 5.32 17.56 -3.12
N PRO A 256 6.15 18.61 -3.19
CA PRO A 256 5.67 19.99 -3.32
C PRO A 256 4.67 20.12 -4.48
N THR A 257 3.71 21.04 -4.36
CA THR A 257 2.57 21.19 -5.29
C THR A 257 2.94 21.41 -6.74
N GLU A 258 4.12 21.98 -6.99
CA GLU A 258 4.67 22.29 -8.30
C GLU A 258 5.45 21.14 -8.94
N HIS A 259 5.58 20.01 -8.24
CA HIS A 259 6.45 18.91 -8.63
C HIS A 259 5.72 17.57 -8.74
N ASP A 260 5.86 16.95 -9.91
CA ASP A 260 5.75 15.50 -10.12
C ASP A 260 7.11 14.81 -9.84
N PRO A 261 7.20 13.47 -9.80
CA PRO A 261 8.46 12.78 -9.55
C PRO A 261 9.58 13.11 -10.56
N ASP A 262 9.25 13.29 -11.85
CA ASP A 262 10.22 13.63 -12.90
C ASP A 262 10.84 15.01 -12.66
N SER A 263 9.99 16.03 -12.53
CA SER A 263 10.41 17.41 -12.29
C SER A 263 11.12 17.59 -10.95
N TYR A 264 10.72 16.88 -9.90
CA TYR A 264 11.41 16.92 -8.61
C TYR A 264 12.85 16.43 -8.74
N VAL A 265 13.06 15.27 -9.35
CA VAL A 265 14.40 14.68 -9.52
C VAL A 265 15.26 15.56 -10.42
N ARG A 266 14.70 16.20 -11.45
CA ARG A 266 15.44 17.15 -12.29
C ARG A 266 15.82 18.43 -11.56
N ALA A 267 14.97 18.93 -10.67
CA ALA A 267 15.21 20.16 -9.92
C ALA A 267 16.21 19.95 -8.76
N TYR A 268 16.08 18.85 -8.01
CA TYR A 268 16.82 18.65 -6.75
C TYR A 268 17.83 17.48 -6.80
N GLY A 269 17.82 16.68 -7.86
CA GLY A 269 18.71 15.54 -8.06
C GLY A 269 18.27 14.25 -7.35
N SER A 270 18.85 13.13 -7.78
CA SER A 270 18.55 11.80 -7.24
C SER A 270 18.81 11.66 -5.73
N PRO A 271 19.89 12.22 -5.13
CA PRO A 271 20.11 12.12 -3.69
C PRO A 271 19.01 12.79 -2.85
N ALA A 272 18.47 13.92 -3.32
CA ALA A 272 17.35 14.58 -2.66
C ALA A 272 16.06 13.75 -2.77
N PHE A 273 15.82 13.14 -3.93
CA PHE A 273 14.66 12.27 -4.13
C PHE A 273 14.72 11.01 -3.26
N GLU A 274 15.88 10.36 -3.15
CA GLU A 274 16.09 9.23 -2.24
C GLU A 274 15.80 9.60 -0.78
N LYS A 275 16.18 10.82 -0.36
CA LYS A 275 15.90 11.31 0.99
C LYS A 275 14.39 11.42 1.23
N VAL A 276 13.65 12.06 0.34
CA VAL A 276 12.18 12.20 0.52
C VAL A 276 11.45 10.87 0.42
N ILE A 277 11.93 9.91 -0.39
CA ILE A 277 11.39 8.53 -0.40
C ILE A 277 11.57 7.87 0.99
N LYS A 278 12.73 8.04 1.64
CA LYS A 278 12.99 7.48 2.97
C LYS A 278 12.11 8.14 4.05
N GLU A 279 11.86 9.43 3.92
CA GLU A 279 11.03 10.24 4.81
C GLU A 279 9.52 10.18 4.50
N ALA A 280 9.13 9.40 3.47
CA ALA A 280 7.73 9.26 3.07
C ALA A 280 6.83 8.84 4.25
N MET A 281 5.63 9.43 4.29
CA MET A 281 4.69 9.28 5.38
C MET A 281 4.27 7.81 5.53
N SER A 282 4.34 7.27 6.75
CA SER A 282 3.88 5.90 7.00
C SER A 282 2.38 5.73 6.77
N LEU A 283 1.94 4.51 6.47
CA LEU A 283 0.51 4.18 6.35
C LEU A 283 -0.29 4.58 7.60
N SER A 284 0.24 4.37 8.81
CA SER A 284 -0.46 4.75 10.04
C SER A 284 -0.55 6.27 10.20
N SER A 285 0.53 7.01 9.94
CA SER A 285 0.52 8.47 9.94
C SER A 285 -0.51 9.03 8.94
N PHE A 286 -0.56 8.46 7.73
CA PHE A 286 -1.51 8.87 6.71
C PHE A 286 -2.95 8.48 7.07
N PHE A 287 -3.16 7.29 7.63
CA PHE A 287 -4.45 6.87 8.20
C PHE A 287 -4.98 7.92 9.19
N PHE A 288 -4.15 8.37 10.15
CA PHE A 288 -4.60 9.36 11.12
C PHE A 288 -4.91 10.70 10.47
N LYS A 289 -4.07 11.15 9.53
CA LYS A 289 -4.30 12.37 8.78
C LYS A 289 -5.68 12.36 8.10
N ILE A 290 -6.05 11.24 7.47
CA ILE A 290 -7.36 11.08 6.82
C ILE A 290 -8.49 10.98 7.85
N ALA A 291 -8.33 10.20 8.91
CA ALA A 291 -9.38 10.01 9.91
C ALA A 291 -9.71 11.31 10.68
N SER A 292 -8.70 12.15 10.96
CA SER A 292 -8.88 13.43 11.65
C SER A 292 -9.04 14.62 10.71
N GLN A 293 -9.10 14.39 9.40
CA GLN A 293 -9.21 15.47 8.42
C GLN A 293 -10.49 16.27 8.70
N GLU A 294 -10.37 17.60 8.74
CA GLU A 294 -11.49 18.53 8.97
C GLU A 294 -12.19 18.42 10.34
N HIS A 295 -11.63 17.64 11.29
CA HIS A 295 -12.21 17.46 12.62
C HIS A 295 -11.36 18.11 13.72
N GLU A 296 -12.01 18.88 14.61
CA GLU A 296 -11.33 19.51 15.74
C GLU A 296 -11.27 18.56 16.95
N LEU A 297 -10.11 17.94 17.20
CA LEU A 297 -9.94 16.94 18.26
C LEU A 297 -10.11 17.49 19.69
N THR A 298 -10.11 18.81 19.89
CA THR A 298 -10.38 19.46 21.18
C THR A 298 -11.86 19.31 21.59
N THR A 299 -12.77 19.21 20.62
CA THR A 299 -14.22 19.12 20.86
C THR A 299 -14.69 17.67 20.93
N PRO A 300 -15.67 17.34 21.79
CA PRO A 300 -16.31 16.02 21.79
C PRO A 300 -16.85 15.61 20.41
N GLU A 301 -17.45 16.55 19.68
CA GLU A 301 -18.02 16.35 18.34
C GLU A 301 -16.95 15.97 17.33
N GLY A 302 -15.82 16.69 17.28
CA GLY A 302 -14.72 16.39 16.36
C GLY A 302 -14.06 15.05 16.66
N ARG A 303 -13.96 14.66 17.94
CA ARG A 303 -13.47 13.32 18.31
C ARG A 303 -14.43 12.21 17.89
N ALA A 304 -15.74 12.40 18.08
CA ALA A 304 -16.76 11.45 17.63
C ALA A 304 -16.79 11.32 16.09
N GLN A 305 -16.65 12.42 15.36
CA GLN A 305 -16.52 12.41 13.90
C GLN A 305 -15.26 11.67 13.43
N THR A 306 -14.14 11.88 14.12
CA THR A 306 -12.88 11.15 13.85
C THR A 306 -13.05 9.64 14.06
N HIS A 307 -13.73 9.21 15.13
CA HIS A 307 -14.07 7.79 15.33
C HIS A 307 -14.94 7.24 14.20
N HIS A 308 -15.96 7.99 13.79
CA HIS A 308 -16.86 7.61 12.71
C HIS A 308 -16.10 7.42 11.39
N ALA A 309 -15.18 8.33 11.05
CA ALA A 309 -14.34 8.25 9.86
C ALA A 309 -13.32 7.11 9.93
N ALA A 310 -12.73 6.84 11.09
CA ALA A 310 -11.74 5.78 11.28
C ALA A 310 -12.35 4.37 11.26
N LYS A 311 -13.60 4.21 11.72
CA LYS A 311 -14.28 2.91 11.86
C LYS A 311 -14.26 2.06 10.59
N PRO A 312 -14.68 2.53 9.39
CA PRO A 312 -14.64 1.70 8.19
C PRO A 312 -13.21 1.29 7.80
N LEU A 313 -12.23 2.18 8.03
CA LEU A 313 -10.82 1.89 7.74
C LEU A 313 -10.28 0.80 8.68
N LEU A 314 -10.52 0.91 9.99
CA LEU A 314 -10.12 -0.11 10.97
C LEU A 314 -10.78 -1.47 10.72
N LEU A 315 -12.07 -1.48 10.38
CA LEU A 315 -12.81 -2.71 10.08
C LEU A 315 -12.33 -3.40 8.80
N SER A 316 -11.81 -2.64 7.84
CA SER A 316 -11.22 -3.21 6.63
C SER A 316 -9.90 -3.93 6.88
N MET A 317 -9.18 -3.58 7.96
CA MET A 317 -7.90 -4.19 8.29
C MET A 317 -8.06 -5.59 8.89
N PRO A 318 -7.18 -6.54 8.54
CA PRO A 318 -7.16 -7.85 9.18
C PRO A 318 -6.77 -7.74 10.68
N PRO A 319 -7.06 -8.78 11.49
CA PRO A 319 -6.73 -8.81 12.92
C PRO A 319 -5.23 -9.02 13.17
N ILE A 320 -4.41 -8.06 12.74
CA ILE A 320 -2.95 -8.04 12.84
C ILE A 320 -2.48 -7.04 13.90
N ALA A 321 -1.21 -7.15 14.33
CA ALA A 321 -0.66 -6.29 15.39
C ALA A 321 -0.72 -4.80 15.03
N LEU A 322 -0.48 -4.46 13.74
CA LEU A 322 -0.58 -3.09 13.26
C LEU A 322 -1.97 -2.47 13.52
N ARG A 323 -3.06 -3.23 13.34
CA ARG A 323 -4.42 -2.74 13.59
C ARG A 323 -4.61 -2.35 15.05
N THR A 324 -4.10 -3.18 15.97
CA THR A 324 -4.15 -2.91 17.42
C THR A 324 -3.34 -1.67 17.78
N GLN A 325 -2.16 -1.47 17.18
CA GLN A 325 -1.35 -0.27 17.43
C GLN A 325 -2.04 0.99 16.90
N ILE A 326 -2.63 0.95 15.71
CA ILE A 326 -3.38 2.08 15.15
C ILE A 326 -4.58 2.42 16.03
N LEU A 327 -5.34 1.42 16.50
CA LEU A 327 -6.49 1.63 17.39
C LEU A 327 -6.06 2.28 18.70
N ARG A 328 -4.97 1.81 19.32
CA ARG A 328 -4.46 2.37 20.58
C ARG A 328 -4.02 3.82 20.42
N GLU A 329 -3.29 4.13 19.37
CA GLU A 329 -2.84 5.48 19.06
C GLU A 329 -4.03 6.40 18.73
N LEU A 330 -5.04 5.90 18.02
CA LEU A 330 -6.28 6.64 17.76
C LEU A 330 -6.98 7.01 19.07
N ALA A 331 -7.12 6.07 20.00
CA ALA A 331 -7.74 6.29 21.29
C ALA A 331 -7.04 7.40 22.09
N ILE A 332 -5.70 7.42 22.09
CA ILE A 332 -4.90 8.48 22.72
C ILE A 332 -5.19 9.84 22.08
N ARG A 333 -5.15 9.91 20.74
CA ARG A 333 -5.40 11.16 19.98
C ARG A 333 -6.80 11.71 20.19
N THR A 334 -7.78 10.85 20.45
CA THR A 334 -9.17 11.21 20.69
C THR A 334 -9.55 11.18 22.17
N ASN A 335 -8.59 11.22 23.09
CA ASN A 335 -8.85 11.21 24.53
C ASN A 335 -9.92 10.18 24.96
N SER A 336 -9.80 8.96 24.43
CA SER A 336 -10.70 7.84 24.66
C SER A 336 -9.88 6.63 25.11
N THR A 337 -10.53 5.61 25.64
CA THR A 337 -9.89 4.33 25.95
C THR A 337 -9.91 3.39 24.75
N PRO A 338 -8.92 2.48 24.60
CA PRO A 338 -8.97 1.44 23.58
C PRO A 338 -10.24 0.59 23.66
N ALA A 339 -10.74 0.30 24.86
CA ALA A 339 -11.95 -0.49 25.08
C ALA A 339 -13.21 0.20 24.54
N GLU A 340 -13.36 1.51 24.73
CA GLU A 340 -14.47 2.29 24.16
C GLU A 340 -14.45 2.25 22.63
N LEU A 341 -13.27 2.40 22.04
CA LEU A 341 -13.10 2.41 20.58
C LEU A 341 -13.30 1.01 19.97
N GLU A 342 -12.82 -0.04 20.65
CA GLU A 342 -13.08 -1.43 20.27
C GLU A 342 -14.58 -1.76 20.32
N ALA A 343 -15.28 -1.33 21.38
CA ALA A 343 -16.71 -1.49 21.52
C ALA A 343 -17.47 -0.72 20.42
N PHE A 344 -17.08 0.53 20.14
CA PHE A 344 -17.67 1.34 19.07
C PHE A 344 -17.48 0.72 17.68
N CYS A 345 -16.31 0.14 17.42
CA CYS A 345 -16.02 -0.55 16.17
C CYS A 345 -16.66 -1.93 16.08
N GLY A 346 -17.07 -2.54 17.20
CA GLY A 346 -17.54 -3.92 17.23
C GLY A 346 -16.41 -4.94 17.10
N LEU A 347 -15.20 -4.58 17.54
CA LEU A 347 -13.99 -5.41 17.48
C LEU A 347 -13.80 -6.29 18.73
N THR A 348 -14.62 -6.11 19.76
CA THR A 348 -14.56 -6.90 20.98
C THR A 348 -14.94 -8.37 20.71
N VAL A 349 -14.01 -9.28 21.02
CA VAL A 349 -14.34 -10.68 21.24
C VAL A 349 -15.13 -10.72 22.54
N ALA A 350 -16.41 -11.07 22.49
CA ALA A 350 -17.18 -11.31 23.71
C ALA A 350 -16.39 -12.30 24.59
N PRO A 351 -16.02 -11.95 25.84
CA PRO A 351 -15.44 -12.94 26.73
C PRO A 351 -16.49 -14.04 26.88
N THR A 352 -16.14 -15.26 26.46
CA THR A 352 -16.96 -16.43 26.79
C THR A 352 -17.06 -16.46 28.31
N PRO A 353 -18.25 -16.39 28.91
CA PRO A 353 -18.35 -16.39 30.37
C PRO A 353 -17.74 -17.69 30.87
N VAL A 354 -16.61 -17.58 31.57
CA VAL A 354 -16.06 -18.68 32.34
C VAL A 354 -17.10 -18.97 33.40
N GLN A 355 -17.85 -20.07 33.25
CA GLN A 355 -18.76 -20.54 34.29
C GLN A 355 -17.92 -20.72 35.55
N GLN A 356 -18.11 -19.82 36.52
CA GLN A 356 -17.62 -20.01 37.87
C GLN A 356 -18.32 -21.27 38.40
N THR A 357 -17.58 -22.37 38.47
CA THR A 357 -18.01 -23.55 39.21
C THR A 357 -18.02 -23.13 40.68
N SER A 358 -19.19 -22.74 41.16
CA SER A 358 -19.44 -22.55 42.58
C SER A 358 -19.33 -23.92 43.25
N TYR A 359 -18.21 -24.16 43.93
CA TYR A 359 -18.14 -25.24 44.91
C TYR A 359 -19.11 -24.90 46.04
N SER A 360 -20.30 -25.49 45.97
CA SER A 360 -21.24 -25.50 47.08
C SER A 360 -20.64 -26.32 48.22
N ASN A 361 -20.38 -25.65 49.33
CA ASN A 361 -19.90 -26.25 50.56
C ASN A 361 -21.06 -26.99 51.23
N SER A 362 -21.27 -28.27 50.92
CA SER A 362 -22.30 -29.11 51.55
C SER A 362 -21.80 -29.64 52.89
N ASN A 363 -21.96 -28.80 53.90
CA ASN A 363 -21.95 -29.23 55.29
C ASN A 363 -23.30 -29.91 55.58
N GLN A 364 -23.36 -31.24 55.74
CA GLN A 364 -24.15 -31.92 56.78
C GLN A 364 -24.22 -33.46 56.65
N ARG A 365 -23.99 -34.07 57.83
CA ARG A 365 -24.68 -35.24 58.42
C ARG A 365 -24.34 -36.65 57.92
N VAL A 366 -23.60 -37.33 58.80
CA VAL A 366 -23.66 -38.78 59.05
C VAL A 366 -25.09 -39.18 59.41
N PRO A 367 -25.57 -40.35 58.94
CA PRO A 367 -25.62 -41.49 59.85
C PRO A 367 -25.21 -42.85 59.22
N ASN A 368 -24.70 -43.72 60.10
CA ASN A 368 -24.42 -45.14 59.88
C ASN A 368 -25.61 -45.90 59.28
N PHE A 369 -25.34 -46.87 58.38
CA PHE A 369 -25.91 -48.23 58.46
C PHE A 369 -25.21 -49.23 57.50
N ILE A 370 -24.62 -50.26 58.13
CA ILE A 370 -24.56 -51.71 57.84
C ILE A 370 -24.49 -52.27 56.39
N GLN A 371 -23.54 -53.20 56.29
CA GLN A 371 -23.10 -54.10 55.24
C GLN A 371 -24.07 -55.26 54.91
N SER A 372 -24.36 -55.48 53.62
CA SER A 372 -24.57 -56.77 52.91
C SER A 372 -24.76 -56.41 51.42
N GLY A 373 -24.29 -57.10 50.38
CA GLY A 373 -23.94 -58.49 50.13
C GLY A 373 -24.65 -58.89 48.83
N GLY A 374 -23.91 -59.14 47.72
CA GLY A 374 -24.45 -59.87 46.55
C GLY A 374 -24.25 -59.27 45.15
N GLY A 375 -23.25 -59.77 44.42
CA GLY A 375 -23.43 -60.54 43.17
C GLY A 375 -23.86 -59.87 41.85
N ASN A 376 -22.92 -59.90 40.87
CA ASN A 376 -23.07 -60.01 39.39
C ASN A 376 -23.73 -58.87 38.60
N ARG A 377 -23.31 -58.46 37.39
CA ARG A 377 -22.55 -59.10 36.29
C ARG A 377 -22.13 -58.01 35.27
N THR A 378 -21.00 -58.24 34.57
CA THR A 378 -20.62 -57.83 33.17
C THR A 378 -20.59 -56.32 32.82
N GLN A 379 -19.61 -55.72 32.12
CA GLN A 379 -18.76 -56.13 30.99
C GLN A 379 -17.68 -55.03 30.78
N GLY A 380 -16.49 -55.39 30.25
CA GLY A 380 -15.57 -54.43 29.60
C GLY A 380 -14.13 -54.39 30.14
N ALA A 381 -13.24 -55.14 29.50
CA ALA A 381 -11.79 -55.20 29.75
C ALA A 381 -11.04 -54.12 28.90
N PRO A 382 -9.69 -54.05 28.88
CA PRO A 382 -8.96 -53.06 29.68
C PRO A 382 -8.00 -52.17 28.86
N TRP A 383 -7.53 -51.12 29.54
CA TRP A 383 -6.46 -50.23 29.13
C TRP A 383 -5.12 -50.95 28.87
N GLN A 384 -4.49 -50.63 27.74
CA GLN A 384 -3.03 -50.67 27.56
C GLN A 384 -2.59 -49.39 26.85
N ALA A 385 -1.85 -48.54 27.54
CA ALA A 385 -1.07 -47.47 26.93
C ALA A 385 0.38 -47.60 27.38
N SER A 386 1.23 -47.95 26.42
CA SER A 386 2.66 -48.15 26.59
C SER A 386 3.39 -46.82 26.79
N LYS A 387 4.47 -46.88 27.58
CA LYS A 387 5.38 -45.79 27.91
C LYS A 387 6.13 -45.29 26.66
N GLY A 388 5.93 -44.02 26.33
CA GLY A 388 6.80 -43.24 25.44
C GLY A 388 7.51 -42.15 26.25
N SER A 389 8.81 -42.32 26.45
CA SER A 389 9.70 -41.37 27.12
C SER A 389 9.98 -40.18 26.20
N GLN A 390 9.58 -38.97 26.61
CA GLN A 390 10.19 -37.73 26.13
C GLN A 390 10.63 -36.86 27.31
N LYS A 391 11.94 -36.59 27.33
CA LYS A 391 12.66 -35.76 28.28
C LYS A 391 11.97 -34.40 28.47
N ARG A 392 11.54 -34.11 29.70
CA ARG A 392 11.22 -32.75 30.13
C ARG A 392 12.50 -31.92 30.09
N VAL A 393 12.55 -30.93 29.21
CA VAL A 393 13.50 -29.81 29.31
C VAL A 393 13.10 -29.01 30.56
N ALA A 394 14.07 -28.75 31.43
CA ALA A 394 13.87 -27.94 32.63
C ALA A 394 13.46 -26.52 32.22
N THR A 395 12.21 -26.15 32.48
CA THR A 395 11.77 -24.75 32.46
C THR A 395 12.55 -24.00 33.53
N GLN A 396 13.41 -23.08 33.08
CA GLN A 396 13.97 -22.05 33.98
C GLN A 396 12.79 -21.31 34.63
N ASN A 397 12.81 -21.21 35.95
CA ASN A 397 11.88 -20.37 36.71
C ASN A 397 12.12 -18.90 36.33
N ILE A 398 11.45 -18.43 35.28
CA ILE A 398 11.35 -17.01 34.98
C ILE A 398 10.26 -16.48 35.91
N THR A 399 10.67 -15.73 36.94
CA THR A 399 9.75 -14.95 37.77
C THR A 399 8.92 -14.02 36.89
N PRO A 400 7.59 -13.94 37.07
CA PRO A 400 6.74 -13.04 36.30
C PRO A 400 7.20 -11.59 36.45
N PRO A 401 7.08 -10.75 35.41
CA PRO A 401 7.54 -9.36 35.47
C PRO A 401 6.76 -8.61 36.56
N GLN A 402 7.50 -8.02 37.51
CA GLN A 402 6.93 -7.05 38.44
C GLN A 402 6.67 -5.74 37.70
N ALA A 403 5.43 -5.25 37.77
CA ALA A 403 5.09 -3.84 37.56
C ALA A 403 4.82 -3.21 38.94
N PRO A 404 5.18 -1.94 39.18
CA PRO A 404 5.41 -0.87 38.22
C PRO A 404 6.90 -0.60 37.98
N THR A 405 7.24 -0.06 36.80
CA THR A 405 8.54 0.57 36.53
C THR A 405 8.92 1.49 37.69
N ASP A 406 10.14 1.32 38.18
CA ASP A 406 10.73 2.13 39.24
C ASP A 406 10.52 3.62 38.96
N LEU A 407 10.03 4.36 39.95
CA LEU A 407 9.73 5.79 39.83
C LEU A 407 10.94 6.57 39.30
N ALA A 408 12.16 6.19 39.74
CA ALA A 408 13.39 6.78 39.23
C ALA A 408 13.57 6.57 37.73
N GLU A 409 13.25 5.37 37.22
CA GLU A 409 13.33 5.03 35.80
C GLU A 409 12.27 5.77 34.98
N GLN A 410 11.06 5.93 35.52
CA GLN A 410 10.02 6.72 34.87
C GLN A 410 10.41 8.19 34.77
N ILE A 411 10.91 8.77 35.86
CA ILE A 411 11.40 10.16 35.87
C ILE A 411 12.54 10.31 34.86
N LEU A 412 13.49 9.37 34.83
CA LEU A 412 14.62 9.41 33.89
C LEU A 412 14.13 9.37 32.43
N ARG A 413 13.21 8.46 32.09
CA ARG A 413 12.63 8.36 30.74
C ARG A 413 11.89 9.62 30.32
N VAL A 414 11.10 10.22 31.22
CA VAL A 414 10.37 11.45 30.94
C VAL A 414 11.33 12.62 30.73
N LEU A 415 12.36 12.75 31.56
CA LEU A 415 13.34 13.84 31.44
C LEU A 415 14.26 13.68 30.21
N ILE A 416 14.57 12.45 29.80
CA ILE A 416 15.28 12.20 28.53
C ILE A 416 14.41 12.58 27.32
N GLN A 417 13.13 12.19 27.33
CA GLN A 417 12.21 12.47 26.23
C GLN A 417 11.80 13.95 26.16
N PHE A 418 11.73 14.62 27.32
CA PHE A 418 11.28 16.00 27.46
C PHE A 418 12.18 16.81 28.42
N PRO A 419 13.43 17.16 28.01
CA PRO A 419 14.40 17.82 28.88
C PRO A 419 13.93 19.17 29.45
N HIS A 420 13.08 19.89 28.72
CA HIS A 420 12.49 21.16 29.16
C HIS A 420 11.63 21.02 30.44
N LEU A 421 11.03 19.85 30.68
CA LEU A 421 10.29 19.59 31.92
C LEU A 421 11.22 19.57 33.13
N GLY A 422 12.46 19.10 32.97
CA GLY A 422 13.48 19.13 34.03
C GLY A 422 13.83 20.55 34.46
N LYS A 423 13.91 21.48 33.51
CA LYS A 423 14.14 22.90 33.78
C LYS A 423 12.99 23.54 34.59
N ALA A 424 11.76 23.09 34.36
CA ALA A 424 10.56 23.55 35.07
C ALA A 424 10.32 22.86 36.43
N LEU A 425 11.14 21.87 36.82
CA LEU A 425 11.01 21.21 38.14
C LEU A 425 11.45 22.15 39.26
N ASP A 426 10.55 22.34 40.23
CA ASP A 426 10.88 23.00 41.49
C ASP A 426 11.89 22.18 42.33
N THR A 427 12.52 22.84 43.30
CA THR A 427 13.57 22.26 44.15
C THR A 427 13.11 21.01 44.89
N ASN A 428 11.83 20.95 45.30
CA ASN A 428 11.27 19.82 46.03
C ASN A 428 11.12 18.59 45.12
N LYS A 429 10.64 18.78 43.88
CA LYS A 429 10.52 17.70 42.89
C LYS A 429 11.89 17.19 42.44
N ARG A 430 12.88 18.08 42.28
CA ARG A 430 14.27 17.68 41.99
C ARG A 430 14.85 16.82 43.11
N HIS A 431 14.63 17.22 44.36
CA HIS A 431 15.06 16.42 45.51
C HIS A 431 14.40 15.05 45.53
N LEU A 432 13.09 14.97 45.23
CA LEU A 432 12.36 13.71 45.18
C LEU A 432 12.86 12.78 44.06
N ALA A 433 13.20 13.33 42.89
CA ALA A 433 13.81 12.57 41.79
C ALA A 433 15.19 11.98 42.17
N LEU A 434 16.02 12.77 42.87
CA LEU A 434 17.32 12.32 43.36
C LEU A 434 17.18 11.25 44.44
N GLN A 435 16.28 11.45 45.40
CA GLN A 435 16.02 10.48 46.47
C GLN A 435 15.46 9.16 45.92
N ALA A 436 14.55 9.21 44.95
CA ALA A 436 14.05 8.02 44.27
C ALA A 436 15.18 7.27 43.54
N SER A 437 16.10 8.00 42.90
CA SER A 437 17.24 7.42 42.18
C SER A 437 18.29 6.82 43.12
N GLU A 438 18.52 7.44 44.28
CA GLU A 438 19.41 6.95 45.33
C GLU A 438 18.92 5.63 45.94
N LEU A 439 17.61 5.54 46.23
CA LEU A 439 16.97 4.31 46.72
C LEU A 439 17.14 3.14 45.74
N ARG A 440 17.29 3.44 44.44
CA ARG A 440 17.50 2.43 43.40
C ARG A 440 18.93 1.95 43.33
N SER A 441 19.89 2.85 43.09
CA SER A 441 21.31 2.53 43.04
C SER A 441 22.17 3.80 42.98
N VAL A 442 23.43 3.68 43.39
CA VAL A 442 24.44 4.75 43.25
C VAL A 442 24.55 5.23 41.80
N LYS A 443 24.52 4.31 40.83
CA LYS A 443 24.60 4.63 39.40
C LYS A 443 23.38 5.41 38.89
N ALA A 444 22.18 5.08 39.37
CA ALA A 444 20.96 5.81 39.02
C ALA A 444 20.97 7.24 39.57
N LEU A 445 21.49 7.43 40.79
CA LEU A 445 21.68 8.76 41.37
C LEU A 445 22.66 9.61 40.56
N GLU A 446 23.79 9.03 40.12
CA GLU A 446 24.75 9.73 39.26
C GLU A 446 24.13 10.17 37.92
N LEU A 447 23.41 9.26 37.25
CA LEU A 447 22.73 9.56 35.98
C LEU A 447 21.64 10.63 36.14
N MET A 448 20.86 10.58 37.23
CA MET A 448 19.81 11.57 37.49
C MET A 448 20.40 12.96 37.78
N LYS A 449 21.55 13.04 38.48
CA LYS A 449 22.26 14.32 38.71
C LYS A 449 22.74 14.94 37.40
N ASP A 450 23.37 14.15 36.55
CA ASP A 450 23.85 14.60 35.24
C ASP A 450 22.68 15.04 34.34
N LEU A 451 21.60 14.26 34.30
CA LEU A 451 20.41 14.58 33.50
C LEU A 451 19.74 15.89 33.95
N LEU A 452 19.58 16.11 35.25
CA LEU A 452 19.01 17.38 35.76
C LEU A 452 19.90 18.58 35.43
N ALA A 453 21.23 18.42 35.46
CA ALA A 453 22.16 19.48 35.05
C ALA A 453 22.05 19.77 33.55
N GLN A 454 21.90 18.74 32.71
CA GLN A 454 21.67 18.90 31.27
C GLN A 454 20.33 19.60 30.97
N CYS A 455 19.27 19.28 31.74
CA CYS A 455 17.99 19.97 31.61
C CYS A 455 18.10 21.49 31.87
N ASP A 456 19.00 21.93 32.76
CA ASP A 456 19.19 23.37 33.05
C ASP A 456 19.79 24.14 31.86
N LEU A 457 20.59 23.45 31.04
CA LEU A 457 21.25 23.99 29.86
C LEU A 457 20.30 24.15 28.65
N VAL A 458 19.08 23.62 28.72
CA VAL A 458 18.09 23.72 27.63
C VAL A 458 17.61 25.16 27.48
N GLU A 459 17.84 25.78 26.33
CA GLU A 459 17.31 27.11 26.01
C GLU A 459 15.80 27.04 25.66
N LEU A 460 15.01 27.93 26.26
CA LEU A 460 13.57 28.02 26.05
C LEU A 460 13.26 29.28 25.23
N ILE A 461 12.49 29.15 24.15
CA ILE A 461 12.04 30.31 23.38
C ILE A 461 10.90 30.99 24.14
N PRO A 462 10.97 32.31 24.41
CA PRO A 462 9.88 33.03 25.06
C PRO A 462 8.58 32.91 24.25
N GLY A 463 7.48 32.52 24.89
CA GLY A 463 6.17 32.47 24.25
C GLY A 463 5.57 33.87 24.08
N GLU A 464 5.13 34.22 22.88
CA GLU A 464 4.32 35.43 22.67
C GLU A 464 2.89 35.25 23.22
N ASN A 465 2.30 36.34 23.71
CA ASN A 465 0.90 36.42 24.17
C ASN A 465 0.53 35.49 25.34
N GLY A 466 1.36 35.44 26.38
CA GLY A 466 1.04 34.75 27.63
C GLY A 466 1.03 33.22 27.53
N LYS A 467 1.53 32.66 26.42
CA LYS A 467 1.75 31.21 26.28
C LYS A 467 3.03 30.79 27.01
N PRO A 468 3.06 29.60 27.64
CA PRO A 468 4.27 29.07 28.21
C PRO A 468 5.35 28.89 27.13
N PRO A 469 6.63 29.09 27.46
CA PRO A 469 7.73 29.03 26.50
C PRO A 469 7.84 27.65 25.84
N THR A 470 8.15 27.62 24.54
CA THR A 470 8.29 26.39 23.74
C THR A 470 9.76 26.08 23.42
N VAL A 471 10.08 24.80 23.25
CA VAL A 471 11.45 24.34 22.96
C VAL A 471 11.85 24.77 21.56
N GLY A 472 13.00 25.43 21.42
CA GLY A 472 13.57 25.73 20.12
C GLY A 472 14.03 24.47 19.41
N ALA A 473 13.67 24.34 18.13
CA ALA A 473 14.18 23.27 17.28
C ALA A 473 15.67 23.50 17.00
N GLY A 474 16.54 23.01 17.89
CA GLY A 474 17.99 23.10 17.72
C GLY A 474 18.80 22.84 18.98
N ALA A 475 18.91 21.58 19.39
CA ALA A 475 20.08 20.95 20.01
C ALA A 475 19.80 19.46 20.20
#